data_AF-A0A959WLJ6-F1
#
_entry.id   AF-A0A959WLJ6-F1
#
_cell.length_a   1.000
_cell.length_b   1.000
_cell.length_c   1.000
_cell.angle_alpha   90.00
_cell.angle_beta   90.00
_cell.angle_gamma   90.00
#
_symmetry.space_group_name_H-M   'P 1'
#
loop_
_entity.id
_entity.type
_entity.pdbx_description
1 polymer ?
#
loop_
_entity_poly.entity_id
_entity_poly.type
_entity_poly.pdbx_seq_one_letter_code
_entity_poly.pdbx_strand_id
1 'polypeptide(L)'
;MNDAAIDFLLPAGPVAERFSLEGRPRRRRVERSGSGPVWLWAAILLPVLLAIPIAGATLRTPAPAAASTAASILEDEPLPTEWPMRVTVRVGHSERSGPVVELNDDSLALGTPNGGALEHGTRLPVDGEGYYTYDPSTQRAPQSPARRWGTSQLVSQIVSAGEWWARRHPGGARLGIGDLSLEHGGHFGGPGVGHASHQNGLDVDVRLPRRDGVEGPANPGTYDRALTQALVDRFVSQGASLVLIGPNLDLHGPAGVVVRWPNHDDHLHVRFPDPDGLGN
;
A
#
# COMPACT_ATOMS: atom_id res chain seq x y z
N MET A 1 43.76 -0.97 -64.13
CA MET A 1 43.16 -2.31 -63.94
C MET A 1 42.27 -2.22 -62.71
N ASN A 2 41.25 -1.36 -62.72
CA ASN A 2 39.98 -1.39 -63.47
C ASN A 2 38.90 -1.98 -62.56
N ASP A 3 37.94 -1.19 -62.02
CA ASP A 3 36.80 -0.51 -62.69
C ASP A 3 35.60 -1.49 -62.87
N ALA A 4 34.33 -1.11 -62.67
CA ALA A 4 33.73 0.22 -62.44
C ALA A 4 32.39 0.16 -61.67
N ALA A 5 31.91 1.35 -61.22
CA ALA A 5 30.50 1.77 -61.15
C ALA A 5 29.56 1.04 -60.15
N ILE A 6 28.42 1.59 -59.70
CA ILE A 6 27.55 2.65 -60.27
C ILE A 6 27.20 3.75 -59.24
N ASP A 7 27.14 4.99 -59.70
CA ASP A 7 26.66 6.19 -58.98
C ASP A 7 25.14 6.21 -58.73
N PHE A 8 24.70 7.07 -57.79
CA PHE A 8 23.57 7.94 -58.07
C PHE A 8 23.76 9.34 -57.46
N LEU A 9 23.41 10.38 -58.23
CA LEU A 9 23.76 11.79 -57.97
C LEU A 9 22.67 12.58 -57.23
N LEU A 10 23.10 13.31 -56.16
CA LEU A 10 22.86 14.76 -55.90
C LEU A 10 21.40 15.32 -55.81
N PRO A 11 21.20 16.61 -55.46
CA PRO A 11 21.78 17.45 -54.39
C PRO A 11 20.68 18.12 -53.52
N ALA A 12 20.96 19.25 -52.84
CA ALA A 12 20.04 19.94 -51.92
C ALA A 12 19.75 21.43 -52.25
N GLY A 13 18.49 21.86 -52.03
CA GLY A 13 18.03 23.25 -51.86
C GLY A 13 17.99 24.16 -53.11
N PRO A 14 17.71 25.49 -52.98
CA PRO A 14 17.15 26.20 -51.81
C PRO A 14 16.18 27.42 -52.09
N VAL A 15 15.57 27.98 -51.03
CA VAL A 15 14.93 29.34 -50.83
C VAL A 15 13.70 29.83 -51.66
N ALA A 16 12.85 30.63 -50.98
CA ALA A 16 12.00 31.76 -51.47
C ALA A 16 10.77 31.45 -52.37
N GLU A 17 9.65 32.20 -52.40
CA GLU A 17 9.02 33.29 -51.60
C GLU A 17 7.50 33.38 -52.03
N ARG A 18 6.54 34.23 -51.58
CA ARG A 18 6.50 35.50 -50.79
C ARG A 18 5.11 35.71 -50.08
N PHE A 19 4.83 36.94 -49.65
CA PHE A 19 3.61 37.49 -48.99
C PHE A 19 2.21 37.16 -49.55
N SER A 20 1.22 37.11 -48.64
CA SER A 20 0.16 38.15 -48.57
C SER A 20 -0.32 38.36 -47.12
N LEU A 21 -1.10 39.43 -46.86
CA LEU A 21 -1.55 39.89 -45.54
C LEU A 21 -3.10 39.96 -45.44
N GLU A 22 -3.60 40.53 -44.34
CA GLU A 22 -5.03 40.78 -43.99
C GLU A 22 -5.82 39.56 -43.44
N GLY A 23 -6.81 39.73 -42.53
CA GLY A 23 -7.21 40.96 -41.84
C GLY A 23 -8.40 40.81 -40.85
N ARG A 24 -8.09 40.71 -39.54
CA ARG A 24 -8.98 40.89 -38.36
C ARG A 24 -10.10 39.84 -38.09
N PRO A 25 -10.47 39.61 -36.81
CA PRO A 25 -11.45 38.58 -36.43
C PRO A 25 -12.91 39.06 -36.44
N ARG A 26 -13.83 38.19 -36.83
CA ARG A 26 -15.29 38.39 -36.65
C ARG A 26 -15.76 37.84 -35.30
N ARG A 27 -16.23 38.74 -34.41
CA ARG A 27 -17.06 38.34 -33.26
C ARG A 27 -18.39 37.77 -33.77
N ARG A 28 -18.80 36.60 -33.28
CA ARG A 28 -20.23 36.22 -33.20
C ARG A 28 -20.67 36.21 -31.75
N ARG A 29 -21.94 36.52 -31.52
CA ARG A 29 -22.57 36.69 -30.20
C ARG A 29 -23.52 35.53 -29.95
N VAL A 30 -23.41 34.94 -28.75
CA VAL A 30 -24.44 34.23 -27.95
C VAL A 30 -25.48 33.42 -28.72
N GLU A 31 -25.54 32.13 -28.40
CA GLU A 31 -26.81 31.46 -28.13
C GLU A 31 -26.72 30.73 -26.78
N ARG A 32 -27.82 30.70 -26.02
CA ARG A 32 -27.91 30.07 -24.69
C ARG A 32 -28.82 28.85 -24.79
N SER A 33 -28.24 27.66 -24.64
CA SER A 33 -28.95 26.38 -24.46
C SER A 33 -27.98 25.43 -23.74
N GLY A 34 -28.39 24.61 -22.76
CA GLY A 34 -29.70 24.48 -22.12
C GLY A 34 -29.55 23.99 -20.67
N SER A 35 -30.66 23.85 -19.95
CA SER A 35 -30.65 23.46 -18.53
C SER A 35 -30.28 21.98 -18.32
N GLY A 36 -29.13 21.73 -17.68
CA GLY A 36 -28.82 20.43 -17.06
C GLY A 36 -29.44 20.32 -15.66
N PRO A 37 -29.79 19.11 -15.18
CA PRO A 37 -30.44 18.94 -13.89
C PRO A 37 -29.46 19.13 -12.73
N VAL A 38 -29.77 20.08 -11.84
CA VAL A 38 -29.09 20.24 -10.55
C VAL A 38 -29.68 19.22 -9.57
N TRP A 39 -28.91 18.20 -9.22
CA TRP A 39 -29.31 17.22 -8.21
C TRP A 39 -29.32 17.85 -6.81
N LEU A 40 -30.52 18.18 -6.32
CA LEU A 40 -30.72 18.80 -5.02
C LEU A 40 -30.69 17.74 -3.91
N TRP A 41 -29.54 17.57 -3.25
CA TRP A 41 -29.44 16.75 -2.04
C TRP A 41 -30.08 17.47 -0.84
N ALA A 42 -31.37 17.23 -0.63
CA ALA A 42 -32.10 17.72 0.53
C ALA A 42 -31.71 16.90 1.78
N ALA A 43 -30.82 17.45 2.61
CA ALA A 43 -30.45 16.85 3.89
C ALA A 43 -31.60 17.00 4.90
N ILE A 44 -32.28 15.90 5.23
CA ILE A 44 -33.27 15.85 6.32
C ILE A 44 -32.57 15.31 7.57
N LEU A 45 -32.21 16.22 8.48
CA LEU A 45 -31.82 15.87 9.85
C LEU A 45 -33.07 15.64 10.69
N LEU A 46 -33.20 14.46 11.30
CA LEU A 46 -34.23 14.19 12.31
C LEU A 46 -33.63 13.37 13.47
N PRO A 47 -33.63 13.89 14.72
CA PRO A 47 -33.11 13.14 15.86
C PRO A 47 -34.18 12.20 16.41
N VAL A 48 -33.92 10.88 16.37
CA VAL A 48 -34.74 9.88 17.09
C VAL A 48 -34.09 9.57 18.42
N LEU A 49 -34.49 10.30 19.46
CA LEU A 49 -34.28 9.91 20.85
C LEU A 49 -35.29 8.81 21.20
N LEU A 50 -34.81 7.66 21.67
CA LEU A 50 -35.64 6.68 22.38
C LEU A 50 -34.88 6.13 23.60
N ALA A 51 -35.62 5.87 24.68
CA ALA A 51 -35.04 5.70 26.02
C ALA A 51 -34.54 4.28 26.31
N ILE A 52 -33.56 4.19 27.22
CA ILE A 52 -33.06 2.94 27.80
C ILE A 52 -33.97 2.52 28.97
N PRO A 53 -34.58 1.33 28.95
CA PRO A 53 -35.11 0.70 30.16
C PRO A 53 -33.98 -0.09 30.86
N ILE A 54 -33.57 0.37 32.04
CA ILE A 54 -32.66 -0.40 32.91
C ILE A 54 -33.47 -1.51 33.58
N ALA A 55 -33.09 -2.78 33.34
CA ALA A 55 -33.66 -3.93 34.02
C ALA A 55 -32.53 -4.77 34.64
N GLY A 56 -32.42 -4.76 35.97
CA GLY A 56 -31.44 -5.56 36.71
C GLY A 56 -31.98 -6.95 37.01
N ALA A 57 -31.15 -7.99 36.82
CA ALA A 57 -31.43 -9.35 37.23
C ALA A 57 -30.17 -10.01 37.81
N THR A 58 -30.11 -10.14 39.15
CA THR A 58 -29.02 -10.83 39.84
C THR A 58 -29.29 -12.33 39.90
N LEU A 59 -28.43 -13.15 39.31
CA LEU A 59 -28.35 -14.59 39.59
C LEU A 59 -26.90 -15.01 39.86
N ARG A 60 -26.74 -16.09 40.63
CA ARG A 60 -25.51 -16.44 41.34
C ARG A 60 -25.06 -17.85 40.93
N THR A 61 -23.79 -17.97 40.50
CA THR A 61 -22.86 -19.12 40.62
C THR A 61 -23.42 -20.55 40.71
N PRO A 62 -22.84 -21.50 39.95
CA PRO A 62 -21.73 -22.25 40.56
C PRO A 62 -20.48 -22.36 39.66
N ALA A 63 -19.33 -22.66 40.30
CA ALA A 63 -18.10 -23.06 39.63
C ALA A 63 -18.00 -24.60 39.54
N PRO A 64 -17.13 -25.14 38.66
CA PRO A 64 -16.10 -26.04 39.21
C PRO A 64 -14.69 -25.94 38.57
N ALA A 65 -13.69 -26.20 39.42
CA ALA A 65 -12.44 -26.93 39.17
C ALA A 65 -11.58 -26.72 37.88
N ALA A 66 -10.46 -26.02 38.08
CA ALA A 66 -9.06 -26.48 37.85
C ALA A 66 -8.50 -26.74 36.42
N ALA A 67 -7.16 -26.56 36.34
CA ALA A 67 -6.28 -26.58 35.16
C ALA A 67 -6.50 -25.41 34.17
N SER A 68 -5.46 -24.85 33.53
CA SER A 68 -4.04 -25.24 33.49
C SER A 68 -3.12 -24.29 34.29
N THR A 69 -1.89 -24.73 34.58
CA THR A 69 -0.85 -23.92 35.23
C THR A 69 -0.11 -23.07 34.20
N ALA A 70 0.32 -21.88 34.60
CA ALA A 70 0.96 -20.85 33.78
C ALA A 70 1.91 -21.36 32.69
N ALA A 71 1.59 -21.04 31.42
CA ALA A 71 2.63 -20.80 30.43
C ALA A 71 3.35 -19.51 30.83
N SER A 72 4.68 -19.52 30.85
CA SER A 72 5.48 -18.36 31.24
C SER A 72 5.27 -17.20 30.29
N ILE A 73 4.96 -16.03 30.84
CA ILE A 73 5.08 -14.76 30.13
C ILE A 73 6.57 -14.60 29.78
N LEU A 74 6.90 -14.73 28.49
CA LEU A 74 8.10 -14.11 27.94
C LEU A 74 7.77 -12.62 27.82
N GLU A 75 8.61 -11.79 28.43
CA GLU A 75 8.36 -10.37 28.59
C GLU A 75 8.45 -9.66 27.22
N ASP A 76 7.53 -8.74 26.95
CA ASP A 76 7.61 -7.86 25.77
C ASP A 76 8.76 -6.87 25.98
N GLU A 77 9.94 -7.23 25.49
CA GLU A 77 11.09 -6.34 25.38
C GLU A 77 10.69 -5.10 24.55
N PRO A 78 10.69 -3.89 25.14
CA PRO A 78 10.24 -2.69 24.44
C PRO A 78 11.19 -2.34 23.31
N LEU A 79 10.66 -2.18 22.09
CA LEU A 79 11.46 -1.82 20.93
C LEU A 79 12.21 -0.49 21.17
N PRO A 80 13.50 -0.40 20.83
CA PRO A 80 14.32 0.78 21.13
C PRO A 80 13.77 2.01 20.42
N THR A 81 13.57 3.09 21.19
CA THR A 81 12.92 4.33 20.73
C THR A 81 13.79 5.15 19.76
N GLU A 82 15.08 4.84 19.67
CA GLU A 82 16.01 5.44 18.71
C GLU A 82 16.58 4.33 17.80
N TRP A 83 16.34 4.45 16.49
CA TRP A 83 16.92 3.56 15.50
C TRP A 83 18.36 4.02 15.20
N PRO A 84 19.40 3.20 15.41
CA PRO A 84 20.74 3.55 14.97
C PRO A 84 20.78 3.56 13.44
N MET A 85 20.82 4.76 12.84
CA MET A 85 20.92 4.89 11.39
C MET A 85 22.16 4.15 10.87
N ARG A 86 21.97 3.40 9.77
CA ARG A 86 22.82 2.29 9.28
C ARG A 86 22.67 0.98 10.06
N VAL A 87 21.58 0.27 9.79
CA VAL A 87 21.53 -1.19 9.95
C VAL A 87 22.43 -1.81 8.88
N THR A 88 23.73 -1.98 9.18
CA THR A 88 24.66 -2.66 8.27
C THR A 88 24.32 -4.15 8.19
N VAL A 89 23.47 -4.53 7.23
CA VAL A 89 23.12 -5.93 6.96
C VAL A 89 24.38 -6.66 6.48
N ARG A 90 25.03 -7.38 7.39
CA ARG A 90 26.06 -8.36 7.01
C ARG A 90 25.39 -9.46 6.21
N VAL A 91 25.66 -9.51 4.90
CA VAL A 91 25.25 -10.61 4.00
C VAL A 91 26.05 -11.88 4.33
N GLY A 92 25.70 -12.49 5.46
CA GLY A 92 26.21 -13.79 5.87
C GLY A 92 25.63 -14.88 4.98
N HIS A 93 26.50 -15.60 4.27
CA HIS A 93 26.10 -16.80 3.56
C HIS A 93 25.78 -17.92 4.56
N SER A 94 24.52 -18.00 4.99
CA SER A 94 23.98 -19.15 5.73
C SER A 94 22.93 -19.84 4.89
N GLU A 95 23.09 -21.15 4.66
CA GLU A 95 22.31 -21.95 3.70
C GLU A 95 20.89 -22.30 4.18
N ARG A 96 20.09 -21.28 4.54
CA ARG A 96 18.70 -21.44 4.99
C ARG A 96 17.75 -20.47 4.26
N SER A 97 17.61 -20.75 2.95
CA SER A 97 16.36 -20.61 2.19
C SER A 97 15.60 -19.27 2.28
N GLY A 98 16.09 -18.27 1.54
CA GLY A 98 15.31 -17.10 1.12
C GLY A 98 16.01 -16.37 -0.03
N PRO A 99 15.29 -15.66 -0.92
CA PRO A 99 15.94 -14.77 -1.89
C PRO A 99 16.58 -13.60 -1.14
N VAL A 100 17.89 -13.38 -1.33
CA VAL A 100 18.58 -12.24 -0.71
C VAL A 100 17.98 -10.94 -1.24
N VAL A 101 17.49 -10.11 -0.33
CA VAL A 101 17.05 -8.75 -0.65
C VAL A 101 18.27 -7.84 -0.61
N GLU A 102 18.70 -7.36 -1.78
CA GLU A 102 19.65 -6.26 -1.88
C GLU A 102 18.92 -4.96 -1.51
N LEU A 103 19.02 -4.59 -0.23
CA LEU A 103 18.62 -3.27 0.26
C LEU A 103 19.58 -2.23 -0.29
N ASN A 104 19.04 -1.10 -0.72
CA ASN A 104 19.81 0.04 -1.20
C ASN A 104 19.83 1.14 -0.13
N ASP A 105 20.98 1.39 0.50
CA ASP A 105 21.12 2.38 1.57
C ASP A 105 20.84 3.83 1.08
N ASP A 106 20.89 4.07 -0.24
CA ASP A 106 20.66 5.38 -0.88
C ASP A 106 19.21 5.56 -1.40
N SER A 107 18.24 4.73 -0.98
CA SER A 107 16.84 4.82 -1.42
C SER A 107 16.10 6.02 -0.82
N LEU A 108 15.52 6.90 -1.65
CA LEU A 108 14.87 8.14 -1.21
C LEU A 108 13.39 8.16 -1.58
N ALA A 109 12.54 8.56 -0.62
CA ALA A 109 11.17 8.99 -0.89
C ALA A 109 11.20 10.49 -1.22
N LEU A 110 10.69 10.87 -2.39
CA LEU A 110 10.58 12.26 -2.81
C LEU A 110 9.13 12.72 -2.78
N GLY A 111 8.90 13.95 -2.31
CA GLY A 111 7.59 14.59 -2.21
C GLY A 111 6.60 13.82 -1.33
N THR A 112 5.32 14.01 -1.63
CA THR A 112 4.24 13.41 -0.83
C THR A 112 3.86 12.02 -1.34
N PRO A 113 3.35 11.12 -0.49
CA PRO A 113 2.84 9.82 -0.94
C PRO A 113 1.72 9.89 -1.99
N ASN A 114 1.05 11.04 -2.14
CA ASN A 114 -0.02 11.29 -3.10
C ASN A 114 0.39 12.23 -4.26
N GLY A 115 1.69 12.50 -4.39
CA GLY A 115 2.28 13.41 -5.37
C GLY A 115 3.77 13.53 -5.07
N GLY A 116 4.55 12.61 -5.65
CA GLY A 116 5.93 12.32 -5.27
C GLY A 116 6.58 11.29 -6.19
N ALA A 117 7.80 10.89 -5.87
CA ALA A 117 8.61 9.93 -6.64
C ALA A 117 9.45 9.04 -5.71
N LEU A 118 10.04 7.98 -6.26
CA LEU A 118 10.94 7.06 -5.55
C LEU A 118 12.27 7.01 -6.30
N GLU A 119 13.36 7.42 -5.67
CA GLU A 119 14.71 7.25 -6.21
C GLU A 119 15.42 6.07 -5.55
N HIS A 120 16.22 5.34 -6.34
CA HIS A 120 17.07 4.23 -5.89
C HIS A 120 16.35 3.12 -5.09
N GLY A 121 15.03 3.00 -5.22
CA GLY A 121 14.21 2.06 -4.44
C GLY A 121 14.58 0.58 -4.61
N THR A 122 14.32 -0.21 -3.58
CA THR A 122 14.47 -1.69 -3.62
C THR A 122 13.16 -2.33 -4.09
N ARG A 123 13.27 -3.37 -4.92
CA ARG A 123 12.13 -4.21 -5.35
C ARG A 123 11.93 -5.38 -4.40
N LEU A 124 10.75 -5.48 -3.77
CA LEU A 124 10.33 -6.64 -2.98
C LEU A 124 10.35 -7.93 -3.87
N PRO A 125 10.85 -9.09 -3.38
CA PRO A 125 10.87 -10.36 -4.12
C PRO A 125 9.49 -10.95 -4.52
N VAL A 126 9.53 -12.06 -5.29
CA VAL A 126 8.45 -13.08 -5.46
C VAL A 126 7.49 -13.16 -4.28
N ASP A 127 8.11 -13.56 -3.18
CA ASP A 127 7.61 -14.10 -1.94
C ASP A 127 8.82 -14.20 -0.99
N GLY A 128 8.59 -14.61 0.26
CA GLY A 128 9.64 -14.86 1.24
C GLY A 128 9.11 -15.59 2.45
N GLU A 129 9.86 -15.59 3.55
CA GLU A 129 9.37 -16.20 4.79
C GLU A 129 8.07 -15.51 5.25
N GLY A 130 6.99 -16.29 5.33
CA GLY A 130 5.69 -15.83 5.79
C GLY A 130 4.92 -14.86 4.88
N TYR A 131 5.41 -14.50 3.68
CA TYR A 131 4.69 -13.62 2.75
C TYR A 131 4.74 -14.09 1.28
N TYR A 132 3.79 -13.59 0.48
CA TYR A 132 3.75 -13.70 -0.98
C TYR A 132 3.20 -12.42 -1.60
N THR A 133 3.50 -12.13 -2.87
CA THR A 133 2.95 -10.94 -3.55
C THR A 133 1.76 -11.30 -4.44
N TYR A 134 0.77 -10.42 -4.56
CA TYR A 134 -0.39 -10.56 -5.44
C TYR A 134 -0.72 -9.24 -6.16
N ASP A 135 -1.24 -9.33 -7.37
CA ASP A 135 -1.76 -8.18 -8.14
C ASP A 135 -3.22 -7.91 -7.73
N PRO A 136 -3.56 -6.72 -7.17
CA PRO A 136 -4.93 -6.39 -6.78
C PRO A 136 -5.93 -6.34 -7.94
N SER A 137 -5.48 -6.11 -9.19
CA SER A 137 -6.36 -6.01 -10.35
C SER A 137 -6.86 -7.37 -10.84
N THR A 138 -6.01 -8.42 -10.82
CA THR A 138 -6.42 -9.80 -11.16
C THR A 138 -6.64 -10.71 -9.96
N GLN A 139 -6.27 -10.25 -8.75
CA GLN A 139 -6.27 -10.97 -7.47
C GLN A 139 -5.41 -12.25 -7.45
N ARG A 140 -4.48 -12.40 -8.40
CA ARG A 140 -3.57 -13.55 -8.55
C ARG A 140 -2.16 -13.23 -8.06
N ALA A 141 -1.39 -14.29 -7.78
CA ALA A 141 0.03 -14.22 -7.50
C ALA A 141 0.85 -14.76 -8.69
N PRO A 142 2.09 -14.29 -8.91
CA PRO A 142 2.73 -13.15 -8.22
C PRO A 142 2.20 -11.79 -8.72
N GLN A 143 2.49 -10.73 -7.97
CA GLN A 143 2.32 -9.34 -8.43
C GLN A 143 3.31 -9.01 -9.57
N SER A 144 2.94 -8.05 -10.43
CA SER A 144 3.80 -7.52 -11.49
C SER A 144 5.10 -6.94 -10.91
N PRO A 145 6.28 -7.20 -11.51
CA PRO A 145 7.56 -6.64 -11.03
C PRO A 145 7.61 -5.11 -11.07
N ALA A 146 6.70 -4.45 -11.79
CA ALA A 146 6.62 -3.00 -11.89
C ALA A 146 5.95 -2.31 -10.68
N ARG A 147 5.20 -3.02 -9.83
CA ARG A 147 4.33 -2.42 -8.76
C ARG A 147 4.80 -2.75 -7.33
N ARG A 148 6.08 -3.10 -7.17
CA ARG A 148 6.64 -3.74 -5.94
C ARG A 148 7.90 -3.04 -5.43
N TRP A 149 8.02 -1.75 -5.70
CA TRP A 149 9.18 -0.96 -5.34
C TRP A 149 8.88 -0.11 -4.11
N GLY A 150 9.86 0.08 -3.27
CA GLY A 150 9.75 0.91 -2.08
C GLY A 150 11.10 1.47 -1.67
N THR A 151 11.09 2.30 -0.63
CA THR A 151 12.30 2.54 0.16
C THR A 151 12.80 1.22 0.75
N SER A 152 14.11 1.12 0.98
CA SER A 152 14.72 -0.04 1.63
C SER A 152 14.13 -0.30 3.02
N GLN A 153 13.73 0.76 3.74
CA GLN A 153 13.01 0.63 5.00
C GLN A 153 11.63 -0.01 4.81
N LEU A 154 10.81 0.42 3.85
CA LEU A 154 9.52 -0.21 3.56
C LEU A 154 9.68 -1.71 3.25
N VAL A 155 10.63 -2.06 2.37
CA VAL A 155 10.89 -3.46 2.00
C VAL A 155 11.36 -4.27 3.22
N SER A 156 12.26 -3.74 4.04
CA SER A 156 12.73 -4.37 5.28
C SER A 156 11.59 -4.60 6.28
N GLN A 157 10.69 -3.63 6.44
CA GLN A 157 9.53 -3.73 7.32
C GLN A 157 8.55 -4.83 6.86
N ILE A 158 8.32 -4.97 5.55
CA ILE A 158 7.48 -6.03 4.97
C ILE A 158 8.10 -7.41 5.21
N VAL A 159 9.41 -7.58 4.97
CA VAL A 159 10.12 -8.84 5.23
C VAL A 159 10.05 -9.20 6.72
N SER A 160 10.31 -8.23 7.61
CA SER A 160 10.22 -8.42 9.06
C SER A 160 8.80 -8.77 9.54
N ALA A 161 7.75 -8.28 8.88
CA ALA A 161 6.37 -8.67 9.14
C ALA A 161 6.09 -10.11 8.67
N GLY A 162 6.59 -10.50 7.49
CA GLY A 162 6.53 -11.87 6.98
C GLY A 162 7.18 -12.88 7.93
N GLU A 163 8.43 -12.66 8.32
CA GLU A 163 9.11 -13.55 9.28
C GLU A 163 8.38 -13.63 10.64
N TRP A 164 7.91 -12.48 11.15
CA TRP A 164 7.14 -12.41 12.40
C TRP A 164 5.86 -13.25 12.31
N TRP A 165 5.20 -13.22 11.15
CA TRP A 165 4.02 -14.00 10.85
C TRP A 165 4.33 -15.50 10.75
N ALA A 166 5.37 -15.90 10.01
CA ALA A 166 5.78 -17.30 9.90
C ALA A 166 6.10 -17.93 11.28
N ARG A 167 6.81 -17.19 12.14
CA ARG A 167 7.13 -17.62 13.51
C ARG A 167 5.89 -17.77 14.42
N ARG A 168 4.82 -17.01 14.17
CA ARG A 168 3.55 -17.08 14.92
C ARG A 168 2.53 -18.06 14.34
N HIS A 169 2.61 -18.33 13.03
CA HIS A 169 1.66 -19.16 12.29
C HIS A 169 2.38 -20.26 11.47
N PRO A 170 3.16 -21.14 12.13
CA PRO A 170 3.96 -22.16 11.44
C PRO A 170 3.07 -23.12 10.65
N GLY A 171 3.27 -23.15 9.32
CA GLY A 171 2.46 -23.96 8.40
C GLY A 171 1.09 -23.37 8.03
N GLY A 172 0.76 -22.15 8.49
CA GLY A 172 -0.43 -21.42 8.06
C GLY A 172 -0.25 -20.69 6.71
N ALA A 173 -1.34 -20.12 6.19
CA ALA A 173 -1.29 -19.22 5.03
C ALA A 173 -0.38 -18.01 5.28
N ARG A 174 0.37 -17.60 4.24
CA ARG A 174 1.26 -16.43 4.27
C ARG A 174 0.48 -15.11 4.13
N LEU A 175 1.11 -14.01 4.52
CA LEU A 175 0.63 -12.65 4.24
C LEU A 175 0.64 -12.36 2.74
N GLY A 176 -0.48 -11.89 2.20
CA GLY A 176 -0.55 -11.42 0.81
C GLY A 176 -0.24 -9.93 0.72
N ILE A 177 0.87 -9.59 0.06
CA ILE A 177 1.33 -8.21 -0.17
C ILE A 177 0.88 -7.73 -1.56
N GLY A 178 0.20 -6.60 -1.63
CA GLY A 178 -0.44 -6.07 -2.85
C GLY A 178 0.46 -5.14 -3.64
N ASP A 179 0.01 -3.89 -3.80
CA ASP A 179 0.81 -2.83 -4.43
C ASP A 179 1.73 -2.15 -3.39
N LEU A 180 2.99 -1.89 -3.80
CA LEU A 180 3.85 -0.87 -3.19
C LEU A 180 3.84 0.33 -4.16
N SER A 181 4.99 0.91 -4.51
CA SER A 181 5.14 1.91 -5.56
C SER A 181 5.59 1.32 -6.91
N LEU A 182 5.51 2.16 -7.95
CA LEU A 182 6.24 1.98 -9.20
C LEU A 182 7.75 2.15 -9.00
N GLU A 183 8.55 1.65 -9.96
CA GLU A 183 10.04 1.67 -9.92
C GLU A 183 10.67 3.05 -9.73
N HIS A 184 9.99 4.11 -10.17
CA HIS A 184 10.39 5.50 -9.95
C HIS A 184 9.30 6.31 -9.21
N GLY A 185 8.34 5.62 -8.58
CA GLY A 185 7.20 6.24 -7.93
C GLY A 185 6.23 6.90 -8.92
N GLY A 186 5.57 7.97 -8.48
CA GLY A 186 4.54 8.67 -9.24
C GLY A 186 3.20 7.92 -9.35
N HIS A 187 2.25 8.52 -10.06
CA HIS A 187 0.89 7.99 -10.21
C HIS A 187 0.84 6.60 -10.90
N PHE A 188 0.08 5.68 -10.31
CA PHE A 188 -0.37 4.48 -11.02
C PHE A 188 -1.26 4.85 -12.21
N GLY A 189 -0.78 4.55 -13.43
CA GLY A 189 -1.53 4.78 -14.66
C GLY A 189 -2.60 3.73 -14.93
N GLY A 190 -3.81 4.18 -15.26
CA GLY A 190 -4.91 3.33 -15.77
C GLY A 190 -6.24 3.52 -15.02
N PRO A 191 -7.39 3.46 -15.72
CA PRO A 191 -8.70 3.59 -15.08
C PRO A 191 -8.97 2.39 -14.17
N GLY A 192 -9.32 2.65 -12.91
CA GLY A 192 -9.67 1.60 -11.93
C GLY A 192 -8.48 0.86 -11.29
N VAL A 193 -7.23 1.28 -11.57
CA VAL A 193 -6.00 0.68 -11.01
C VAL A 193 -5.17 1.72 -10.23
N GLY A 194 -5.67 2.96 -10.13
CA GLY A 194 -4.97 4.07 -9.49
C GLY A 194 -5.30 4.21 -8.01
N HIS A 195 -4.34 3.87 -7.14
CA HIS A 195 -4.29 4.42 -5.79
C HIS A 195 -4.07 5.94 -5.84
N ALA A 196 -4.64 6.69 -4.91
CA ALA A 196 -4.33 8.13 -4.75
C ALA A 196 -2.93 8.35 -4.14
N SER A 197 -2.49 7.37 -3.37
CA SER A 197 -1.26 7.22 -2.59
C SER A 197 -0.19 6.40 -3.37
N HIS A 198 0.80 5.82 -2.68
CA HIS A 198 1.85 4.93 -3.24
C HIS A 198 2.81 5.58 -4.25
N GLN A 199 3.01 6.90 -4.21
CA GLN A 199 3.85 7.58 -5.20
C GLN A 199 5.32 7.74 -4.81
N ASN A 200 5.70 7.49 -3.55
CA ASN A 200 7.06 7.74 -3.05
C ASN A 200 7.73 6.58 -2.27
N GLY A 201 7.23 5.34 -2.39
CA GLY A 201 7.87 4.17 -1.79
C GLY A 201 7.71 4.01 -0.28
N LEU A 202 6.70 4.65 0.32
CA LEU A 202 6.36 4.56 1.75
C LEU A 202 5.08 3.77 2.07
N ASP A 203 4.30 3.39 1.05
CA ASP A 203 2.99 2.73 1.18
C ASP A 203 3.01 1.27 0.72
N VAL A 204 2.22 0.41 1.37
CA VAL A 204 2.00 -0.99 0.98
C VAL A 204 0.57 -1.47 1.28
N ASP A 205 -0.04 -2.18 0.33
CA ASP A 205 -1.27 -2.95 0.53
C ASP A 205 -0.99 -4.32 1.16
N VAL A 206 -1.83 -4.75 2.10
CA VAL A 206 -1.78 -6.09 2.69
C VAL A 206 -3.18 -6.70 2.80
N ARG A 207 -3.38 -7.90 2.25
CA ARG A 207 -4.63 -8.65 2.36
C ARG A 207 -4.97 -8.93 3.83
N LEU A 208 -6.25 -8.82 4.17
CA LEU A 208 -6.75 -9.30 5.47
C LEU A 208 -6.59 -10.84 5.52
N PRO A 209 -5.95 -11.42 6.55
CA PRO A 209 -6.00 -12.86 6.81
C PRO A 209 -7.43 -13.43 6.76
N ARG A 210 -7.60 -14.61 6.16
CA ARG A 210 -8.90 -15.30 6.04
C ARG A 210 -9.16 -16.25 7.20
N ARG A 211 -10.43 -16.34 7.63
CA ARG A 211 -10.87 -17.21 8.75
C ARG A 211 -10.83 -18.71 8.42
N ASP A 212 -10.71 -19.08 7.14
CA ASP A 212 -10.49 -20.46 6.71
C ASP A 212 -9.00 -20.85 6.62
N GLY A 213 -8.08 -19.93 6.94
CA GLY A 213 -6.64 -20.20 6.94
C GLY A 213 -6.01 -20.40 5.57
N VAL A 214 -6.70 -19.97 4.49
CA VAL A 214 -6.24 -20.12 3.09
C VAL A 214 -5.66 -18.79 2.56
N GLU A 215 -4.68 -18.85 1.66
CA GLU A 215 -4.15 -17.69 0.93
C GLU A 215 -5.17 -17.18 -0.12
N GLY A 216 -5.60 -15.92 -0.04
CA GLY A 216 -6.52 -15.35 -1.01
C GLY A 216 -7.15 -14.02 -0.56
N PRO A 217 -8.01 -13.39 -1.39
CA PRO A 217 -8.75 -12.19 -1.00
C PRO A 217 -9.75 -12.49 0.13
N ALA A 218 -9.97 -11.48 0.98
CA ALA A 218 -10.91 -11.50 2.08
C ALA A 218 -11.94 -10.37 1.93
N ASN A 219 -12.95 -10.35 2.79
CA ASN A 219 -13.94 -9.28 2.93
C ASN A 219 -14.52 -9.31 4.35
N PRO A 220 -15.40 -8.37 4.77
CA PRO A 220 -15.91 -8.30 6.14
C PRO A 220 -16.66 -9.55 6.63
N GLY A 221 -17.15 -10.41 5.71
CA GLY A 221 -17.74 -11.70 6.06
C GLY A 221 -16.71 -12.81 6.30
N THR A 222 -15.57 -12.80 5.59
CA THR A 222 -14.62 -13.92 5.47
C THR A 222 -13.27 -13.71 6.16
N TYR A 223 -12.90 -12.46 6.50
CA TYR A 223 -11.65 -12.18 7.21
C TYR A 223 -11.63 -12.77 8.64
N ASP A 224 -10.43 -13.06 9.13
CA ASP A 224 -10.18 -13.36 10.54
C ASP A 224 -9.88 -12.06 11.30
N ARG A 225 -10.82 -11.64 12.14
CA ARG A 225 -10.73 -10.43 12.95
C ARG A 225 -9.54 -10.45 13.91
N ALA A 226 -9.21 -11.59 14.51
CA ALA A 226 -8.15 -11.67 15.52
C ALA A 226 -6.77 -11.60 14.86
N LEU A 227 -6.56 -12.35 13.78
CA LEU A 227 -5.33 -12.33 13.01
C LEU A 227 -5.10 -10.99 12.29
N THR A 228 -6.17 -10.38 11.75
CA THR A 228 -6.07 -9.07 11.10
C THR A 228 -5.79 -7.96 12.12
N GLN A 229 -6.36 -8.04 13.34
CA GLN A 229 -6.02 -7.11 14.41
C GLN A 229 -4.56 -7.25 14.83
N ALA A 230 -4.07 -8.47 15.07
CA ALA A 230 -2.66 -8.71 15.41
C ALA A 230 -1.69 -8.20 14.32
N LEU A 231 -2.11 -8.20 13.05
CA LEU A 231 -1.37 -7.63 11.93
C LEU A 231 -1.38 -6.09 11.93
N VAL A 232 -2.51 -5.45 12.23
CA VAL A 232 -2.59 -3.99 12.48
C VAL A 232 -1.69 -3.60 13.65
N ASP A 233 -1.78 -4.31 14.77
CA ASP A 233 -0.96 -4.10 15.97
C ASP A 233 0.53 -4.25 15.65
N ARG A 234 0.90 -5.24 14.81
CA ARG A 234 2.26 -5.43 14.33
C ARG A 234 2.75 -4.23 13.51
N PHE A 235 1.99 -3.74 12.54
CA PHE A 235 2.41 -2.59 11.74
C PHE A 235 2.53 -1.31 12.59
N VAL A 236 1.61 -1.10 13.55
CA VAL A 236 1.74 -0.03 14.55
C VAL A 236 3.01 -0.20 15.40
N SER A 237 3.33 -1.42 15.87
CA SER A 237 4.58 -1.69 16.61
C SER A 237 5.85 -1.46 15.80
N GLN A 238 5.78 -1.60 14.47
CA GLN A 238 6.87 -1.30 13.54
C GLN A 238 7.03 0.19 13.25
N GLY A 239 6.16 1.05 13.81
CA GLY A 239 6.20 2.49 13.58
C GLY A 239 5.46 2.95 12.32
N ALA A 240 4.41 2.24 11.89
CA ALA A 240 3.53 2.72 10.83
C ALA A 240 2.92 4.09 11.22
N SER A 241 3.00 5.05 10.30
CA SER A 241 2.45 6.40 10.48
C SER A 241 0.98 6.51 10.08
N LEU A 242 0.49 5.56 9.27
CA LEU A 242 -0.91 5.42 8.89
C LEU A 242 -1.23 3.93 8.63
N VAL A 243 -2.39 3.48 9.10
CA VAL A 243 -3.00 2.21 8.70
C VAL A 243 -4.46 2.48 8.38
N LEU A 244 -4.84 2.42 7.09
CA LEU A 244 -6.23 2.55 6.69
C LEU A 244 -6.94 1.20 6.79
N ILE A 245 -8.11 1.21 7.44
CA ILE A 245 -9.00 0.06 7.60
C ILE A 245 -10.37 0.37 6.99
N GLY A 246 -11.01 -0.65 6.43
CA GLY A 246 -12.34 -0.54 5.86
C GLY A 246 -13.41 -0.14 6.88
N PRO A 247 -14.45 0.60 6.45
CA PRO A 247 -15.52 1.05 7.35
C PRO A 247 -16.28 -0.12 8.00
N ASN A 248 -16.33 -1.30 7.35
CA ASN A 248 -17.05 -2.48 7.81
C ASN A 248 -16.15 -3.49 8.57
N LEU A 249 -14.86 -3.21 8.73
CA LEU A 249 -13.94 -4.04 9.53
C LEU A 249 -14.04 -3.68 11.01
N ASP A 250 -14.06 -4.68 11.90
CA ASP A 250 -14.06 -4.47 13.36
C ASP A 250 -12.63 -4.49 13.90
N LEU A 251 -11.87 -3.48 13.48
CA LEU A 251 -10.47 -3.25 13.82
C LEU A 251 -10.31 -1.90 14.54
N HIS A 252 -9.25 -1.79 15.34
CA HIS A 252 -8.94 -0.65 16.19
C HIS A 252 -7.43 -0.43 16.34
N GLY A 253 -7.04 0.67 17.00
CA GLY A 253 -5.64 1.04 17.28
C GLY A 253 -5.51 2.52 17.63
N PRO A 254 -4.30 3.08 17.68
CA PRO A 254 -4.08 4.48 18.05
C PRO A 254 -4.77 5.46 17.08
N ALA A 255 -5.53 6.41 17.63
CA ALA A 255 -6.22 7.42 16.84
C ALA A 255 -5.21 8.31 16.08
N GLY A 256 -5.50 8.58 14.80
CA GLY A 256 -4.59 9.30 13.90
C GLY A 256 -3.60 8.40 13.15
N VAL A 257 -3.26 7.23 13.71
CA VAL A 257 -2.51 6.18 12.99
C VAL A 257 -3.48 5.21 12.34
N VAL A 258 -4.35 4.55 13.11
CA VAL A 258 -5.37 3.65 12.57
C VAL A 258 -6.62 4.45 12.21
N VAL A 259 -6.98 4.49 10.93
CA VAL A 259 -8.01 5.38 10.38
C VAL A 259 -9.00 4.59 9.52
N ARG A 260 -10.30 4.81 9.73
CA ARG A 260 -11.35 4.22 8.88
C ARG A 260 -11.46 4.98 7.57
N TRP A 261 -11.31 4.30 6.43
CA TRP A 261 -11.33 4.91 5.11
C TRP A 261 -12.18 4.08 4.11
N PRO A 262 -12.97 4.72 3.23
CA PRO A 262 -13.75 4.00 2.21
C PRO A 262 -12.88 3.08 1.33
N ASN A 263 -13.49 2.01 0.83
CA ASN A 263 -12.89 1.04 -0.12
C ASN A 263 -11.73 0.19 0.43
N HIS A 264 -11.50 0.13 1.76
CA HIS A 264 -10.46 -0.70 2.41
C HIS A 264 -11.05 -1.92 3.14
N ASP A 265 -12.18 -2.47 2.66
CA ASP A 265 -12.88 -3.60 3.31
C ASP A 265 -12.30 -4.99 2.97
N ASP A 266 -11.30 -5.06 2.08
CA ASP A 266 -10.62 -6.28 1.59
C ASP A 266 -9.09 -6.28 1.76
N HIS A 267 -8.51 -5.15 2.17
CA HIS A 267 -7.06 -4.96 2.43
C HIS A 267 -6.82 -3.89 3.52
N LEU A 268 -5.62 -3.90 4.09
CA LEU A 268 -5.03 -2.81 4.86
C LEU A 268 -4.15 -1.99 3.92
N HIS A 269 -4.29 -0.66 3.90
CA HIS A 269 -3.24 0.24 3.39
C HIS A 269 -2.34 0.59 4.58
N VAL A 270 -1.02 0.39 4.47
CA VAL A 270 -0.05 0.71 5.52
C VAL A 270 0.98 1.71 5.00
N ARG A 271 1.26 2.75 5.78
CA ARG A 271 2.32 3.74 5.52
C ARG A 271 3.37 3.71 6.61
N PHE A 272 4.64 3.74 6.23
CA PHE A 272 5.75 4.04 7.15
C PHE A 272 6.20 5.50 7.00
N PRO A 273 6.85 6.08 8.02
CA PRO A 273 7.47 7.40 7.89
C PRO A 273 8.58 7.39 6.84
N ASP A 274 8.91 8.59 6.36
CA ASP A 274 10.04 8.86 5.49
C ASP A 274 11.37 8.55 6.23
N PRO A 275 12.30 7.73 5.68
CA PRO A 275 13.48 7.26 6.43
C PRO A 275 14.43 8.35 6.92
N ASP A 276 14.60 9.43 6.16
CA ASP A 276 15.43 10.59 6.55
C ASP A 276 14.62 11.72 7.20
N GLY A 277 13.28 11.68 7.07
CA GLY A 277 12.35 12.68 7.59
C GLY A 277 12.39 14.04 6.88
N LEU A 278 13.04 14.14 5.71
CA LEU A 278 13.28 15.40 5.01
C LEU A 278 12.12 15.79 4.08
N GLY A 279 11.36 14.83 3.54
CA GLY A 279 10.26 15.10 2.61
C GLY A 279 10.72 15.75 1.30
N ASN A 280 11.84 15.24 0.78
CA ASN A 280 12.70 15.81 -0.28
C ASN A 280 11.98 16.24 -1.58
#